data_AF-A0A0G1CHH9-F1
#
_entry.id   AF-A0A0G1CHH9-F1
#
_cell.length_a   1.000
_cell.length_b   1.000
_cell.length_c   1.000
_cell.angle_alpha   90.00
_cell.angle_beta   90.00
_cell.angle_gamma   90.00
#
_symmetry.space_group_name_H-M   'P 1'
#
loop_
_entity.id
_entity.type
_entity.pdbx_description
1 polymer ?
#
loop_
_entity_poly.entity_id
_entity_poly.type
_entity_poly.pdbx_seq_one_letter_code
_entity_poly.pdbx_strand_id
1 'polypeptide(L)'
;MKQSVSPDVPLPQPPTPIQPQSHSNKNKLIFLIGIILLLISISSVLYYLGQNFAQTPVLPSPIPLVSLTPNSNEVISWKTYKNEQFGFRFKYPNDWVGPFEHEFSTQAAPSFYEIEFGGELRITAKDERYSSPSTLEEMLLKNTKTQDISSNNYRAYKVDYDTGRTAVSISESLRSTKIIYLEYFPTSETKVKIYAQILSTFEFVDSSSTSKIVNLNTVPELYQGIEWDKPKGVEGYEGEDISIYLNGDYHQQLSLKGTKWTKSLTDLSLEQRNQIYTWFESYFVDWLDQNGWNWRTKINDHVEIYASNADGPSGGVYGQIGYDGKNIRLASWMTNTRYKSGEMPRTHTCPCDMEVYYFLSDIIPVENIISQLDEK
;
A
#
# COMPACT_ATOMS: atom_id res chain seq x y z
N MET A 1 9.24 -106.91 -9.73
CA MET A 1 8.34 -107.01 -8.56
C MET A 1 9.12 -107.62 -7.40
N LYS A 2 8.83 -107.17 -6.18
CA LYS A 2 9.39 -107.57 -4.86
C LYS A 2 10.54 -106.70 -4.33
N GLN A 3 10.13 -105.67 -3.59
CA GLN A 3 10.40 -105.48 -2.15
C GLN A 3 11.51 -106.34 -1.53
N SER A 4 12.47 -105.72 -0.86
CA SER A 4 12.65 -105.83 0.60
C SER A 4 13.97 -105.16 1.04
N VAL A 5 14.01 -104.85 2.34
CA VAL A 5 15.18 -104.69 3.24
C VAL A 5 15.52 -103.24 3.64
N SER A 6 15.05 -102.93 4.86
CA SER A 6 15.54 -101.93 5.80
C SER A 6 17.01 -102.22 6.19
N PRO A 7 17.82 -101.21 6.52
CA PRO A 7 18.20 -101.13 7.93
C PRO A 7 18.41 -99.73 8.52
N ASP A 8 18.29 -99.75 9.84
CA ASP A 8 19.00 -99.00 10.88
C ASP A 8 18.85 -97.49 11.02
N VAL A 9 18.16 -97.16 12.12
CA VAL A 9 18.12 -95.85 12.78
C VAL A 9 19.50 -95.53 13.36
N PRO A 10 20.16 -94.44 12.94
CA PRO A 10 21.36 -93.95 13.62
C PRO A 10 20.98 -93.35 14.98
N LEU A 11 21.75 -93.70 16.01
CA LEU A 11 21.63 -93.19 17.38
C LEU A 11 21.65 -91.64 17.43
N PRO A 12 20.95 -91.01 18.39
CA PRO A 12 20.93 -89.56 18.51
C PRO A 12 22.35 -89.00 18.72
N GLN A 13 22.74 -88.08 17.84
CA GLN A 13 23.99 -87.33 17.99
C GLN A 13 23.87 -86.35 19.16
N PRO A 14 24.94 -86.15 19.96
CA PRO A 14 24.95 -85.18 21.04
C PRO A 14 24.71 -83.75 20.48
N PRO A 15 24.02 -82.87 21.23
CA PRO A 15 23.71 -81.54 20.74
C PRO A 15 24.99 -80.76 20.43
N THR A 16 25.05 -80.25 19.21
CA THR A 16 26.13 -79.36 18.73
C THR A 16 26.22 -78.13 19.64
N PRO A 17 27.42 -77.67 20.04
CA PRO A 17 27.58 -76.45 20.80
C PRO A 17 27.00 -75.27 20.02
N ILE A 18 26.05 -74.55 20.62
CA ILE A 18 25.48 -73.34 20.04
C ILE A 18 26.60 -72.29 19.99
N GLN A 19 27.07 -71.97 18.79
CA GLN A 19 27.99 -70.86 18.58
C GLN A 19 27.24 -69.55 18.87
N PRO A 20 27.77 -68.63 19.69
CA PRO A 20 27.10 -67.38 20.00
C PRO A 20 26.93 -66.55 18.72
N GLN A 21 25.68 -66.25 18.37
CA GLN A 21 25.36 -65.36 17.27
C GLN A 21 25.91 -63.95 17.58
N SER A 22 26.83 -63.50 16.74
CA SER A 22 27.37 -62.14 16.75
C SER A 22 26.25 -61.14 16.42
N HIS A 23 25.69 -60.48 17.43
CA HIS A 23 24.75 -59.40 17.23
C HIS A 23 25.48 -58.19 16.64
N SER A 24 25.31 -58.02 15.34
CA SER A 24 25.87 -56.93 14.54
C SER A 24 25.44 -55.55 15.09
N ASN A 25 26.43 -54.71 15.42
CA ASN A 25 26.23 -53.33 15.90
C ASN A 25 25.59 -52.37 14.88
N LYS A 26 25.22 -52.85 13.68
CA LYS A 26 24.56 -52.03 12.64
C LYS A 26 23.23 -51.44 13.13
N ASN A 27 22.50 -52.15 13.98
CA ASN A 27 21.25 -51.62 14.55
C ASN A 27 21.52 -50.48 15.56
N LYS A 28 22.64 -50.52 16.28
CA LYS A 28 23.06 -49.43 17.17
C LYS A 28 23.49 -48.19 16.39
N LEU A 29 24.14 -48.38 15.24
CA LEU A 29 24.55 -47.26 14.38
C LEU A 29 23.35 -46.58 13.71
N ILE A 30 22.38 -47.36 13.20
CA ILE A 30 21.14 -46.82 12.62
C ILE A 30 20.32 -46.11 13.71
N PHE A 31 20.27 -46.66 14.92
CA PHE A 31 19.63 -46.01 16.07
C PHE A 31 20.31 -44.68 16.45
N LEU A 32 21.65 -44.63 16.45
CA LEU A 32 22.43 -43.41 16.69
C LEU A 32 22.18 -42.34 15.62
N ILE A 33 22.16 -42.72 14.34
CA ILE A 33 21.86 -41.79 13.25
C ILE A 33 20.43 -41.27 13.36
N GLY A 34 19.47 -42.12 13.73
CA GLY A 34 18.09 -41.72 14.01
C GLY A 34 17.98 -40.71 15.14
N ILE A 35 18.71 -40.91 16.24
CA ILE A 35 18.76 -39.95 17.36
C ILE A 35 19.37 -38.62 16.93
N ILE A 36 20.45 -38.64 16.15
CA ILE A 36 21.10 -37.40 15.68
C ILE A 36 20.15 -36.62 14.77
N LEU A 37 19.46 -37.28 13.84
CA LEU A 37 18.48 -36.62 12.98
C LEU A 37 17.29 -36.07 13.77
N LEU A 38 16.82 -36.81 14.78
CA LEU A 38 15.76 -36.35 15.68
C LEU A 38 16.21 -35.09 16.45
N LEU A 39 17.42 -35.08 16.98
CA LEU A 39 17.97 -33.90 17.68
C LEU A 39 18.12 -32.69 16.76
N ILE A 40 18.54 -32.89 15.51
CA ILE A 40 18.61 -31.80 14.51
C ILE A 40 17.21 -31.28 14.18
N SER A 41 16.19 -32.16 14.04
CA SER A 41 14.81 -31.72 13.83
C SER A 41 14.24 -30.97 15.04
N ILE A 42 14.52 -31.41 16.27
CA ILE A 42 14.07 -30.74 17.49
C ILE A 42 14.78 -29.38 17.60
N SER A 43 16.08 -29.32 17.33
CA SER A 43 16.86 -28.08 17.41
C SER A 43 16.42 -27.05 16.36
N SER A 44 16.08 -27.49 15.15
CA SER A 44 15.54 -26.60 14.10
C SER A 44 14.12 -26.11 14.42
N VAL A 45 13.25 -26.96 14.98
CA VAL A 45 11.93 -26.55 15.48
C VAL A 45 12.08 -25.57 16.65
N LEU A 46 12.96 -25.83 17.61
CA LEU A 46 13.23 -24.92 18.73
C LEU A 46 13.85 -23.59 18.27
N TYR A 47 14.71 -23.60 17.25
CA TYR A 47 15.24 -22.37 16.64
C TYR A 47 14.15 -21.56 15.94
N TYR A 48 13.26 -22.21 15.20
CA TYR A 48 12.14 -21.55 14.51
C TYR A 48 11.09 -21.03 15.50
N LEU A 49 10.77 -21.80 16.54
CA LEU A 49 9.94 -21.36 17.65
C LEU A 49 10.63 -20.23 18.42
N GLY A 50 11.94 -20.31 18.68
CA GLY A 50 12.71 -19.25 19.36
C GLY A 50 12.74 -17.92 18.60
N GLN A 51 12.82 -17.95 17.27
CA GLN A 51 12.67 -16.75 16.42
C GLN A 51 11.26 -16.14 16.53
N ASN A 52 10.22 -16.96 16.67
CA ASN A 52 8.84 -16.50 16.82
C ASN A 52 8.44 -16.14 18.28
N PHE A 53 9.13 -16.70 19.28
CA PHE A 53 8.92 -16.41 20.70
C PHE A 53 9.73 -15.20 21.21
N ALA A 54 10.60 -14.61 20.39
CA ALA A 54 11.23 -13.32 20.69
C ALA A 54 10.22 -12.14 20.70
N GLN A 55 8.97 -12.38 20.31
CA GLN A 55 7.85 -11.50 20.58
C GLN A 55 7.09 -12.01 21.80
N THR A 56 7.65 -11.80 23.00
CA THR A 56 6.77 -11.70 24.17
C THR A 56 5.74 -10.62 23.83
N PRO A 57 4.42 -10.86 23.98
CA PRO A 57 3.47 -9.77 23.97
C PRO A 57 3.88 -8.90 25.16
N VAL A 58 4.55 -7.79 24.85
CA VAL A 58 4.63 -6.67 25.77
C VAL A 58 3.17 -6.32 25.97
N LEU A 59 2.61 -6.74 27.11
CA LEU A 59 1.47 -6.07 27.71
C LEU A 59 1.74 -4.59 27.47
N PRO A 60 0.83 -3.80 26.85
CA PRO A 60 1.09 -2.39 26.65
C PRO A 60 1.39 -1.84 28.03
N SER A 61 2.68 -1.66 28.31
CA SER A 61 3.14 -0.89 29.44
C SER A 61 2.40 0.40 29.21
N PRO A 62 1.50 0.82 30.14
CA PRO A 62 0.68 2.00 29.91
C PRO A 62 1.63 3.03 29.37
N ILE A 63 1.42 3.43 28.10
CA ILE A 63 2.27 4.42 27.44
C ILE A 63 2.41 5.46 28.52
N PRO A 64 3.62 5.70 29.09
CA PRO A 64 3.74 6.79 30.03
C PRO A 64 3.17 7.92 29.21
N LEU A 65 2.00 8.42 29.62
CA LEU A 65 1.42 9.60 29.04
C LEU A 65 2.61 10.51 29.07
N VAL A 66 3.19 10.79 27.91
CA VAL A 66 4.30 11.70 27.82
C VAL A 66 3.58 12.98 28.14
N SER A 67 3.50 13.25 29.43
CA SER A 67 3.26 14.55 29.96
C SER A 67 4.32 15.33 29.22
N LEU A 68 3.86 16.14 28.29
CA LEU A 68 4.63 17.20 27.69
C LEU A 68 4.91 18.22 28.80
N THR A 69 5.52 17.80 29.90
CA THR A 69 6.45 18.62 30.63
C THR A 69 7.67 18.66 29.73
N PRO A 70 7.93 19.79 29.07
CA PRO A 70 9.15 19.95 28.30
C PRO A 70 10.29 19.63 29.26
N ASN A 71 11.14 18.67 28.92
CA ASN A 71 12.42 18.56 29.59
C ASN A 71 13.19 19.82 29.19
N SER A 72 13.11 20.82 30.06
CA SER A 72 13.76 22.11 29.94
C SER A 72 15.25 21.86 29.81
N ASN A 73 15.78 22.11 28.62
CA ASN A 73 16.96 22.96 28.47
C ASN A 73 17.12 23.57 27.06
N GLU A 74 16.19 23.37 26.13
CA GLU A 74 16.00 24.26 24.99
C GLU A 74 14.50 24.43 24.74
N VAL A 75 13.97 25.59 25.12
CA VAL A 75 12.60 25.99 24.75
C VAL A 75 12.65 26.33 23.26
N ILE A 76 12.61 25.32 22.39
CA ILE A 76 12.44 25.53 20.96
C ILE A 76 11.04 26.11 20.79
N SER A 77 10.97 27.43 20.68
CA SER A 77 9.76 28.12 20.25
C SER A 77 9.54 27.76 18.78
N TRP A 78 8.29 27.59 18.36
CA TRP A 78 7.93 27.21 16.99
C TRP A 78 7.22 28.35 16.29
N LYS A 79 7.55 28.59 15.02
CA LYS A 79 6.83 29.48 14.10
C LYS A 79 5.93 28.65 13.18
N THR A 80 4.92 29.30 12.59
CA THR A 80 4.06 28.68 11.57
C THR A 80 4.37 29.29 10.22
N TYR A 81 4.62 28.45 9.22
CA TYR A 81 4.73 28.84 7.82
C TYR A 81 3.44 28.47 7.09
N LYS A 82 2.96 29.35 6.22
CA LYS A 82 1.78 29.13 5.38
C LYS A 82 2.11 29.62 3.97
N ASN A 83 1.94 28.76 2.97
CA ASN A 83 1.98 29.14 1.57
C ASN A 83 0.57 29.10 1.00
N GLU A 84 0.03 30.26 0.64
CA GLU A 84 -1.34 30.38 0.12
C GLU A 84 -1.45 29.92 -1.34
N GLN A 85 -0.38 30.05 -2.13
CA GLN A 85 -0.38 29.68 -3.55
C GLN A 85 -0.50 28.17 -3.76
N PHE A 86 0.21 27.38 -2.94
CA PHE A 86 0.19 25.92 -2.99
C PHE A 86 -0.67 25.31 -1.88
N GLY A 87 -1.34 26.14 -1.08
CA GLY A 87 -2.35 25.72 -0.13
C GLY A 87 -1.84 24.77 0.95
N PHE A 88 -0.70 25.06 1.58
CA PHE A 88 -0.17 24.23 2.68
C PHE A 88 0.41 25.05 3.83
N ARG A 89 0.48 24.46 5.02
CA ARG A 89 1.12 25.05 6.20
C ARG A 89 1.78 23.98 7.07
N PHE A 90 2.77 24.40 7.85
CA PHE A 90 3.45 23.57 8.84
C PHE A 90 4.12 24.44 9.90
N LYS A 91 4.58 23.83 11.00
CA LYS A 91 5.37 24.51 12.03
C LYS A 91 6.85 24.19 11.88
N TYR A 92 7.71 25.17 12.19
CA TYR A 92 9.18 25.02 12.17
C TYR A 92 9.85 25.70 13.37
N PRO A 93 11.08 25.31 13.74
CA PRO A 93 11.83 25.94 14.82
C PRO A 93 12.06 27.45 14.60
N ASN A 94 11.88 28.24 15.66
CA ASN A 94 11.94 29.71 15.60
C ASN A 94 13.36 30.26 15.34
N ASP A 95 14.39 29.47 15.65
CA ASP A 95 15.81 29.77 15.46
C ASP A 95 16.30 29.55 14.02
N TRP A 96 15.50 28.90 13.18
CA TRP A 96 15.82 28.76 11.76
C TRP A 96 15.76 30.11 11.04
N VAL A 97 16.75 30.35 10.18
CA VAL A 97 16.83 31.55 9.35
C VAL A 97 15.93 31.36 8.12
N GLY A 98 15.02 32.31 7.84
CA GLY A 98 14.03 32.21 6.75
C GLY A 98 12.59 32.30 7.27
N PRO A 99 11.57 31.92 6.46
CA PRO A 99 11.66 31.35 5.10
C PRO A 99 12.19 32.37 4.08
N PHE A 100 12.96 31.88 3.10
CA PHE A 100 13.33 32.63 1.90
C PHE A 100 12.62 32.01 0.70
N GLU A 101 11.71 32.77 0.09
CA GLU A 101 10.85 32.30 -0.99
C GLU A 101 11.36 32.78 -2.35
N HIS A 102 11.45 31.86 -3.30
CA HIS A 102 11.90 32.13 -4.66
C HIS A 102 10.94 31.48 -5.66
N GLU A 103 10.37 32.30 -6.54
CA GLU A 103 9.62 31.82 -7.69
C GLU A 103 10.54 31.65 -8.89
N PHE A 104 10.60 30.45 -9.42
CA PHE A 104 11.34 30.15 -10.64
C PHE A 104 10.34 29.98 -11.77
N SER A 105 10.41 30.84 -12.78
CA SER A 105 9.66 30.69 -14.03
C SER A 105 10.65 30.50 -15.18
N THR A 106 10.39 29.53 -16.05
CA THR A 106 11.19 29.32 -17.26
C THR A 106 10.29 29.35 -18.48
N GLN A 107 10.84 29.67 -19.65
CA GLN A 107 10.08 29.66 -20.91
C GLN A 107 9.69 28.23 -21.37
N ALA A 108 10.28 27.18 -20.79
CA ALA A 108 10.17 25.80 -21.25
C ALA A 108 9.66 24.79 -20.20
N ALA A 109 9.44 25.21 -18.95
CA ALA A 109 8.95 24.37 -17.85
C ALA A 109 8.03 25.17 -16.93
N PRO A 110 7.05 24.53 -16.27
CA PRO A 110 6.13 25.20 -15.35
C PRO A 110 6.89 25.92 -14.22
N SER A 111 6.32 27.04 -13.78
CA SER A 111 6.87 27.76 -12.64
C SER A 111 6.86 26.87 -11.39
N PHE A 112 7.94 26.86 -10.63
CA PHE A 112 8.02 26.17 -9.34
C PHE A 112 8.43 27.14 -8.24
N TYR A 113 8.06 26.79 -7.01
CA TYR A 113 8.31 27.61 -5.84
C TYR A 113 9.32 26.92 -4.94
N GLU A 114 10.41 27.60 -4.61
CA GLU A 114 11.41 27.11 -3.65
C GLU A 114 11.34 27.93 -2.37
N ILE A 115 11.41 27.24 -1.24
CA ILE A 115 11.37 27.84 0.09
C ILE A 115 12.55 27.27 0.89
N GLU A 116 13.44 28.14 1.35
CA GLU A 116 14.62 27.74 2.12
C GLU A 116 14.58 28.24 3.56
N PHE A 117 14.98 27.37 4.49
CA PHE A 117 15.13 27.68 5.90
C PHE A 117 16.60 27.60 6.31
N GLY A 118 17.43 28.51 5.80
CA GLY A 118 18.82 28.67 6.26
C GLY A 118 19.69 27.43 6.04
N GLY A 119 19.37 26.63 5.03
CA GLY A 119 20.04 25.35 4.74
C GLY A 119 19.57 24.16 5.59
N GLU A 120 18.66 24.36 6.53
CA GLU A 120 18.09 23.28 7.35
C GLU A 120 17.03 22.49 6.59
N LEU A 121 16.15 23.19 5.89
CA LEU A 121 15.08 22.61 5.10
C LEU A 121 14.97 23.36 3.78
N ARG A 122 14.91 22.61 2.68
CA ARG A 122 14.49 23.11 1.39
C ARG A 122 13.15 22.50 1.03
N ILE A 123 12.23 23.33 0.57
CA ILE A 123 10.93 22.90 0.07
C ILE A 123 10.82 23.33 -1.38
N THR A 124 10.43 22.41 -2.25
CA THR A 124 10.05 22.73 -3.62
C THR A 124 8.59 22.35 -3.84
N ALA A 125 7.75 23.33 -4.15
CA ALA A 125 6.36 23.11 -4.51
C ALA A 125 6.19 23.25 -6.03
N LYS A 126 5.59 22.23 -6.65
CA LYS A 126 5.40 22.15 -8.10
C LYS A 126 3.97 21.78 -8.46
N ASP A 127 3.54 22.29 -9.60
CA ASP A 127 2.34 21.86 -10.30
C ASP A 127 2.77 21.09 -11.56
N GLU A 128 2.72 19.77 -11.47
CA GLU A 128 3.22 18.84 -12.49
C GLU A 128 2.22 18.64 -13.65
N ARG A 129 1.11 19.40 -13.74
CA ARG A 129 0.13 19.31 -14.85
C ARG A 129 0.72 19.41 -16.26
N TYR A 130 1.94 19.93 -16.39
CA TYR A 130 2.61 20.22 -17.67
C TYR A 130 3.83 19.33 -17.96
N SER A 131 4.25 18.51 -17.01
CA SER A 131 5.25 17.45 -17.19
C SER A 131 4.51 16.13 -17.44
N SER A 132 5.11 15.17 -18.17
CA SER A 132 4.61 13.78 -18.30
C SER A 132 3.99 13.23 -16.99
N PRO A 133 2.96 12.36 -17.01
CA PRO A 133 2.16 11.95 -15.84
C PRO A 133 2.91 11.05 -14.83
N SER A 134 4.10 11.48 -14.39
CA SER A 134 4.81 10.93 -13.25
C SER A 134 4.10 11.37 -11.99
N THR A 135 3.06 10.62 -11.66
CA THR A 135 2.41 10.65 -10.36
C THR A 135 3.38 10.20 -9.28
N LEU A 136 3.02 10.43 -8.02
CA LEU A 136 3.76 9.94 -6.86
C LEU A 136 3.96 8.41 -6.93
N GLU A 137 3.02 7.69 -7.55
CA GLU A 137 3.07 6.25 -7.80
C GLU A 137 4.19 5.83 -8.76
N GLU A 138 4.41 6.54 -9.87
CA GLU A 138 5.53 6.23 -10.78
C GLU A 138 6.89 6.49 -10.11
N MET A 139 6.97 7.49 -9.22
CA MET A 139 8.17 7.72 -8.40
C MET A 139 8.44 6.55 -7.44
N LEU A 140 7.40 5.96 -6.87
CA LEU A 140 7.51 4.78 -5.99
C LEU A 140 8.03 3.57 -6.73
N LEU A 141 7.47 3.30 -7.91
CA LEU A 141 7.84 2.16 -8.75
C LEU A 141 9.31 2.21 -9.20
N LYS A 142 9.90 3.40 -9.24
CA LYS A 142 11.32 3.59 -9.60
C LYS A 142 12.30 3.39 -8.44
N ASN A 143 11.85 3.42 -7.17
CA ASN A 143 12.77 3.46 -6.03
C ASN A 143 12.40 2.47 -4.91
N THR A 144 13.24 1.43 -4.76
CA THR A 144 13.08 0.37 -3.75
C THR A 144 13.42 0.80 -2.32
N LYS A 145 13.97 2.01 -2.09
CA LYS A 145 14.30 2.56 -0.76
C LYS A 145 13.21 3.46 -0.17
N THR A 146 11.99 3.37 -0.69
CA THR A 146 10.90 4.27 -0.32
C THR A 146 10.10 3.76 0.88
N GLN A 147 9.82 4.65 1.84
CA GLN A 147 8.96 4.39 3.00
C GLN A 147 7.67 5.20 2.88
N ASP A 148 6.51 4.56 3.02
CA ASP A 148 5.22 5.24 3.14
C ASP A 148 5.10 5.90 4.52
N ILE A 149 4.85 7.21 4.52
CA ILE A 149 4.62 8.03 5.72
C ILE A 149 3.36 8.88 5.55
N SER A 150 2.41 8.41 4.74
CA SER A 150 1.13 9.05 4.50
C SER A 150 0.34 9.27 5.79
N SER A 151 -0.47 10.31 5.79
CA SER A 151 -1.40 10.65 6.88
C SER A 151 -2.83 10.68 6.33
N ASN A 152 -3.82 10.96 7.18
CA ASN A 152 -5.21 11.14 6.76
C ASN A 152 -5.36 12.31 5.78
N ASN A 153 -4.49 13.31 5.88
CA ASN A 153 -4.61 14.59 5.19
C ASN A 153 -3.72 14.71 3.94
N TYR A 154 -2.83 13.75 3.71
CA TYR A 154 -1.88 13.78 2.60
C TYR A 154 -1.30 12.39 2.30
N ARG A 155 -0.79 12.25 1.09
CA ARG A 155 0.10 11.17 0.69
C ARG A 155 1.53 11.62 0.76
N ALA A 156 2.35 10.83 1.45
CA ALA A 156 3.74 11.17 1.62
C ALA A 156 4.62 9.94 1.59
N TYR A 157 5.75 10.09 0.92
CA TYR A 157 6.74 9.04 0.81
C TYR A 157 8.12 9.60 1.09
N LYS A 158 8.85 8.90 1.96
CA LYS A 158 10.19 9.27 2.39
C LYS A 158 11.21 8.39 1.70
N VAL A 159 12.27 9.00 1.17
CA VAL A 159 13.43 8.32 0.62
C VAL A 159 14.68 8.84 1.33
N ASP A 160 15.43 7.92 1.93
CA ASP A 160 16.75 8.19 2.49
C ASP A 160 17.82 7.83 1.44
N TYR A 161 18.58 8.83 0.97
CA TYR A 161 19.63 8.68 -0.02
C TYR A 161 20.97 8.31 0.62
N ASP A 162 21.81 7.59 -0.12
CA ASP A 162 23.17 7.22 0.33
C ASP A 162 24.09 8.45 0.53
N THR A 163 23.70 9.61 -0.01
CA THR A 163 24.37 10.90 0.23
C THR A 163 24.10 11.48 1.62
N GLY A 164 23.29 10.81 2.45
CA GLY A 164 22.87 11.32 3.75
C GLY A 164 21.78 12.40 3.67
N ARG A 165 21.18 12.58 2.49
CA ARG A 165 20.01 13.43 2.27
C ARG A 165 18.73 12.62 2.43
N THR A 166 17.70 13.21 3.01
CA THR A 166 16.34 12.66 2.98
C THR A 166 15.47 13.56 2.12
N ALA A 167 14.66 12.95 1.26
CA ALA A 167 13.58 13.64 0.56
C ALA A 167 12.22 13.05 0.98
N VAL A 168 11.25 13.93 1.16
CA VAL A 168 9.84 13.57 1.35
C VAL A 168 9.04 14.19 0.24
N SER A 169 8.36 13.37 -0.55
CA SER A 169 7.37 13.83 -1.54
C SER A 169 5.99 13.79 -0.88
N ILE A 170 5.31 14.92 -0.82
CA ILE A 170 4.00 15.10 -0.20
C ILE A 170 3.00 15.58 -1.25
N SER A 171 1.81 15.01 -1.28
CA SER A 171 0.72 15.41 -2.16
C SER A 171 -0.63 15.22 -1.47
N GLU A 172 -1.69 15.88 -1.95
CA GLU A 172 -3.05 15.70 -1.41
C GLU A 172 -3.58 14.30 -1.69
N SER A 173 -3.19 13.71 -2.83
CA SER A 173 -3.59 12.37 -3.28
C SER A 173 -2.47 11.74 -4.12
N LEU A 174 -2.57 10.45 -4.45
CA LEU A 174 -1.58 9.77 -5.32
C LEU A 174 -1.51 10.38 -6.73
N ARG A 175 -2.57 11.07 -7.13
CA ARG A 175 -2.78 11.60 -8.47
C ARG A 175 -2.81 13.12 -8.51
N SER A 176 -2.70 13.78 -7.37
CA SER A 176 -2.62 15.22 -7.34
C SER A 176 -1.35 15.66 -8.05
N THR A 177 -1.54 16.58 -8.99
CA THR A 177 -0.47 17.20 -9.77
C THR A 177 0.29 18.22 -8.94
N LYS A 178 -0.23 18.60 -7.77
CA LYS A 178 0.50 19.38 -6.78
C LYS A 178 1.37 18.45 -5.95
N ILE A 179 2.68 18.63 -6.05
CA ILE A 179 3.66 17.88 -5.27
C ILE A 179 4.55 18.85 -4.52
N ILE A 180 4.74 18.57 -3.24
CA ILE A 180 5.59 19.31 -2.33
C ILE A 180 6.75 18.39 -1.95
N TYR A 181 7.96 18.77 -2.33
CA TYR A 181 9.19 18.07 -2.00
C TYR A 181 9.85 18.74 -0.82
N LEU A 182 10.08 18.02 0.27
CA LEU A 182 10.87 18.46 1.42
C LEU A 182 12.21 17.74 1.36
N GLU A 183 13.29 18.48 1.19
CA GLU A 183 14.66 17.96 1.20
C GLU A 183 15.41 18.49 2.42
N TYR A 184 16.03 17.59 3.17
CA TYR A 184 16.81 17.93 4.35
C TYR A 184 17.97 16.96 4.58
N PHE A 185 18.93 17.40 5.40
CA PHE A 185 20.10 16.60 5.79
C PHE A 185 20.06 16.30 7.29
N PRO A 186 19.66 15.07 7.70
CA PRO A 186 19.66 14.67 9.10
C PRO A 186 21.08 14.41 9.60
N THR A 187 21.79 15.47 10.03
CA THR A 187 23.16 15.34 10.57
C THR A 187 23.22 14.87 12.02
N SER A 188 22.09 14.78 12.71
CA SER A 188 22.01 14.28 14.10
C SER A 188 20.63 13.69 14.42
N GLU A 189 20.55 12.86 15.46
CA GLU A 189 19.28 12.29 15.95
C GLU A 189 18.29 13.40 16.37
N THR A 190 18.79 14.50 16.94
CA THR A 190 17.98 15.67 17.27
C THR A 190 17.33 16.28 16.03
N LYS A 191 18.10 16.45 14.94
CA LYS A 191 17.54 16.96 13.67
C LYS A 191 16.50 16.00 13.08
N VAL A 192 16.74 14.69 13.13
CA VAL A 192 15.74 13.68 12.72
C VAL A 192 14.41 13.87 13.46
N LYS A 193 14.45 14.06 14.78
CA LYS A 193 13.25 14.31 15.59
C LYS A 193 12.55 15.62 15.22
N ILE A 194 13.32 16.68 14.94
CA ILE A 194 12.77 17.96 14.48
C ILE A 194 12.03 17.80 13.15
N TYR A 195 12.61 17.12 12.16
CA TYR A 195 11.94 16.90 10.87
C TYR A 195 10.68 16.04 11.00
N ALA A 196 10.69 15.01 11.84
CA ALA A 196 9.50 14.23 12.15
C ALA A 196 8.40 15.10 12.79
N GLN A 197 8.77 16.03 13.68
CA GLN A 197 7.82 16.99 14.26
C GLN A 197 7.28 17.97 13.21
N ILE A 198 8.12 18.49 12.31
CA ILE A 198 7.68 19.34 11.19
C ILE A 198 6.62 18.60 10.37
N LEU A 199 6.91 17.36 9.93
CA LEU A 199 5.98 16.53 9.16
C LEU A 199 4.67 16.28 9.92
N SER A 200 4.72 16.06 11.24
CA SER A 200 3.51 15.87 12.06
C SER A 200 2.59 17.11 12.13
N THR A 201 3.12 18.28 11.83
CA THR A 201 2.36 19.55 11.78
C THR A 201 1.99 19.97 10.37
N PHE A 202 2.37 19.18 9.37
CA PHE A 202 2.12 19.48 7.98
C PHE A 202 0.64 19.25 7.63
N GLU A 203 0.04 20.23 6.96
CA GLU A 203 -1.34 20.13 6.48
C GLU A 203 -1.54 20.96 5.20
N PHE A 204 -2.41 20.46 4.32
CA PHE A 204 -2.94 21.26 3.23
C PHE A 204 -4.06 22.17 3.78
N VAL A 205 -4.01 23.45 3.45
CA VAL A 205 -4.87 24.52 3.98
C VAL A 205 -6.13 24.71 3.15
N ASP A 206 -6.05 24.43 1.84
CA ASP A 206 -7.21 24.46 0.93
C ASP A 206 -7.88 23.08 0.81
N SER A 207 -7.24 22.03 1.34
CA SER A 207 -7.96 20.80 1.62
C SER A 207 -8.88 21.09 2.80
N SER A 208 -10.14 21.29 2.49
CA SER A 208 -11.23 21.13 3.44
C SER A 208 -11.25 19.68 3.95
N SER A 209 -10.26 19.33 4.76
CA SER A 209 -10.01 18.04 5.40
C SER A 209 -10.59 18.00 6.81
N THR A 210 -11.48 18.92 7.16
CA THR A 210 -12.70 18.47 7.85
C THR A 210 -13.43 17.61 6.84
N SER A 211 -13.58 16.30 7.09
CA SER A 211 -14.52 15.40 6.41
C SER A 211 -15.69 16.22 5.86
N LYS A 212 -15.60 16.60 4.57
CA LYS A 212 -16.74 17.23 3.92
C LYS A 212 -17.75 16.11 3.91
N ILE A 213 -18.84 16.27 4.64
CA ILE A 213 -19.99 15.39 4.51
C ILE A 213 -20.35 15.40 3.03
N VAL A 214 -20.02 14.32 2.34
CA VAL A 214 -20.18 14.23 0.90
C VAL A 214 -21.66 14.01 0.63
N ASN A 215 -22.23 14.78 -0.31
CA ASN A 215 -23.52 14.40 -0.85
C ASN A 215 -23.33 13.21 -1.79
N LEU A 216 -23.63 11.99 -1.31
CA LEU A 216 -23.41 10.76 -2.07
C LEU A 216 -24.23 10.64 -3.36
N ASN A 217 -25.26 11.48 -3.53
CA ASN A 217 -26.04 11.57 -4.76
C ASN A 217 -25.41 12.51 -5.79
N THR A 218 -24.50 13.38 -5.37
CA THR A 218 -23.73 14.23 -6.27
C THR A 218 -22.50 13.44 -6.70
N VAL A 219 -22.57 12.90 -7.91
CA VAL A 219 -21.53 12.10 -8.55
C VAL A 219 -21.17 12.75 -9.88
N PRO A 220 -19.94 12.54 -10.39
CA PRO A 220 -19.55 13.12 -11.67
C PRO A 220 -20.46 12.58 -12.78
N GLU A 221 -20.85 13.46 -13.70
CA GLU A 221 -21.50 13.02 -14.93
C GLU A 221 -20.56 12.08 -15.69
N LEU A 222 -21.11 11.19 -16.50
CA LEU A 222 -20.28 10.35 -17.36
C LEU A 222 -19.42 11.25 -18.27
N TYR A 223 -18.16 10.88 -18.42
CA TYR A 223 -17.24 11.62 -19.28
C TYR A 223 -17.78 11.68 -20.71
N GLN A 224 -18.05 12.89 -21.19
CA GLN A 224 -18.73 13.15 -22.46
C GLN A 224 -17.83 12.96 -23.68
N GLY A 225 -16.51 12.78 -23.49
CA GLY A 225 -15.58 12.54 -24.59
C GLY A 225 -15.66 11.15 -25.21
N ILE A 226 -16.52 10.27 -24.68
CA ILE A 226 -16.82 8.95 -25.27
C ILE A 226 -18.32 8.64 -25.19
N GLU A 227 -18.82 7.91 -26.19
CA GLU A 227 -20.16 7.36 -26.17
C GLU A 227 -20.17 6.02 -25.45
N TRP A 228 -20.71 6.01 -24.23
CA TRP A 228 -20.75 4.86 -23.35
C TRP A 228 -21.69 3.76 -23.83
N ASP A 229 -21.31 2.50 -23.57
CA ASP A 229 -22.23 1.39 -23.75
C ASP A 229 -23.35 1.45 -22.69
N LYS A 230 -24.46 0.72 -22.95
CA LYS A 230 -25.59 0.68 -22.01
C LYS A 230 -25.12 0.20 -20.63
N PRO A 231 -25.53 0.89 -19.54
CA PRO A 231 -25.15 0.50 -18.19
C PRO A 231 -25.63 -0.91 -17.88
N LYS A 232 -24.82 -1.62 -17.11
CA LYS A 232 -25.15 -2.94 -16.56
C LYS A 232 -25.10 -2.86 -15.04
N GLY A 233 -26.12 -3.42 -14.39
CA GLY A 233 -26.04 -3.72 -12.97
C GLY A 233 -25.02 -4.84 -12.76
N VAL A 234 -24.09 -4.67 -11.84
CA VAL A 234 -23.05 -5.65 -11.55
C VAL A 234 -23.03 -5.99 -10.06
N GLU A 235 -22.71 -7.25 -9.77
CA GLU A 235 -22.40 -7.74 -8.43
C GLU A 235 -20.97 -8.29 -8.46
N GLY A 236 -20.05 -7.60 -7.77
CA GLY A 236 -18.72 -8.08 -7.44
C GLY A 236 -17.85 -8.60 -8.59
N TYR A 237 -17.02 -7.74 -9.16
CA TYR A 237 -15.87 -8.16 -9.96
C TYR A 237 -14.72 -7.13 -9.90
N GLU A 238 -13.49 -7.58 -10.17
CA GLU A 238 -12.20 -6.87 -10.08
C GLU A 238 -12.25 -5.33 -10.13
N GLY A 239 -11.97 -4.69 -9.00
CA GLY A 239 -11.85 -3.24 -8.85
C GLY A 239 -13.11 -2.51 -8.37
N GLU A 240 -14.17 -3.26 -8.10
CA GLU A 240 -15.46 -2.77 -7.56
C GLU A 240 -15.57 -3.04 -6.05
N ASP A 241 -14.42 -3.23 -5.40
CA ASP A 241 -14.31 -3.62 -4.01
C ASP A 241 -13.69 -2.53 -3.15
N ILE A 242 -14.03 -2.56 -1.87
CA ILE A 242 -13.36 -1.81 -0.82
C ILE A 242 -12.57 -2.77 0.08
N SER A 243 -11.42 -2.32 0.57
CA SER A 243 -10.64 -3.00 1.60
C SER A 243 -10.88 -2.35 2.95
N ILE A 244 -11.10 -3.16 3.98
CA ILE A 244 -11.43 -2.71 5.33
C ILE A 244 -10.26 -3.07 6.26
N TYR A 245 -9.80 -2.07 7.00
CA TYR A 245 -8.75 -2.18 7.99
C TYR A 245 -9.33 -1.92 9.39
N LEU A 246 -8.99 -2.80 10.33
CA LEU A 246 -9.35 -2.70 11.74
C LEU A 246 -8.09 -2.45 12.56
N ASN A 247 -8.02 -1.32 13.27
CA ASN A 247 -6.85 -0.89 14.03
C ASN A 247 -5.54 -0.84 13.21
N GLY A 248 -5.65 -0.62 11.89
CA GLY A 248 -4.51 -0.62 10.98
C GLY A 248 -4.16 -1.99 10.40
N ASP A 249 -4.78 -3.07 10.86
CA ASP A 249 -4.59 -4.41 10.30
C ASP A 249 -5.62 -4.68 9.20
N TYR A 250 -5.17 -5.23 8.06
CA TYR A 250 -6.05 -5.63 6.98
C TYR A 250 -6.97 -6.75 7.45
N HIS A 251 -8.28 -6.55 7.26
CA HIS A 251 -9.27 -7.51 7.72
C HIS A 251 -9.98 -8.22 6.57
N GLN A 252 -10.63 -7.45 5.68
CA GLN A 252 -11.51 -8.03 4.66
C GLN A 252 -11.67 -7.11 3.44
N GLN A 253 -11.87 -7.73 2.28
CA GLN A 253 -12.35 -7.08 1.07
C GLN A 253 -13.87 -7.30 0.92
N LEU A 254 -14.59 -6.22 0.60
CA LEU A 254 -16.03 -6.24 0.40
C LEU A 254 -16.35 -5.84 -1.04
N SER A 255 -17.04 -6.74 -1.76
CA SER A 255 -17.56 -6.46 -3.09
C SER A 255 -18.86 -5.69 -3.01
N LEU A 256 -18.94 -4.61 -3.78
CA LEU A 256 -20.10 -3.73 -3.78
C LEU A 256 -21.00 -4.00 -4.97
N LYS A 257 -22.31 -3.88 -4.76
CA LYS A 257 -23.28 -3.83 -5.85
C LYS A 257 -23.31 -2.43 -6.43
N GLY A 258 -23.58 -2.33 -7.73
CA GLY A 258 -23.70 -1.01 -8.37
C GLY A 258 -23.97 -1.06 -9.85
N THR A 259 -23.76 0.09 -10.47
CA THR A 259 -23.91 0.28 -11.92
C THR A 259 -22.55 0.47 -12.56
N LYS A 260 -22.32 -0.26 -13.66
CA LYS A 260 -21.10 -0.19 -14.46
C LYS A 260 -21.40 0.31 -15.86
N TRP A 261 -20.59 1.25 -16.33
CA TRP A 261 -20.54 1.73 -17.70
C TRP A 261 -19.19 1.33 -18.29
N THR A 262 -19.20 0.81 -19.52
CA THR A 262 -18.00 0.37 -20.22
C THR A 262 -17.90 1.02 -21.58
N LYS A 263 -16.69 1.12 -22.11
CA LYS A 263 -16.45 1.44 -23.51
C LYS A 263 -15.19 0.75 -24.00
N SER A 264 -15.33 -0.04 -25.06
CA SER A 264 -14.18 -0.51 -25.83
C SER A 264 -13.56 0.62 -26.64
N LEU A 265 -12.24 0.73 -26.58
CA LEU A 265 -11.42 1.70 -27.30
C LEU A 265 -10.56 1.04 -28.39
N THR A 266 -10.87 -0.21 -28.76
CA THR A 266 -10.07 -1.02 -29.68
C THR A 266 -9.86 -0.37 -31.05
N ASP A 267 -10.85 0.39 -31.54
CA ASP A 267 -10.83 1.00 -32.88
C ASP A 267 -10.05 2.33 -32.93
N LEU A 268 -9.55 2.83 -31.80
CA LEU A 268 -8.84 4.10 -31.70
C LEU A 268 -7.33 3.94 -31.85
N SER A 269 -6.62 4.97 -32.32
CA SER A 269 -5.16 4.98 -32.36
C SER A 269 -4.55 5.02 -30.94
N LEU A 270 -3.27 4.63 -30.78
CA LEU A 270 -2.60 4.69 -29.47
C LEU A 270 -2.61 6.12 -28.88
N GLU A 271 -2.38 7.13 -29.72
CA GLU A 271 -2.40 8.53 -29.31
C GLU A 271 -3.80 8.96 -28.83
N GLN A 272 -4.85 8.61 -29.57
CA GLN A 272 -6.23 8.90 -29.19
C GLN A 272 -6.63 8.21 -27.88
N ARG A 273 -6.19 6.96 -27.69
CA ARG A 273 -6.43 6.21 -26.44
C ARG A 273 -5.74 6.85 -25.26
N ASN A 274 -4.47 7.25 -25.42
CA ASN A 274 -3.73 7.93 -24.36
C ASN A 274 -4.35 9.29 -24.00
N GLN A 275 -4.83 10.06 -24.99
CA GLN A 275 -5.54 11.32 -24.73
C GLN A 275 -6.83 11.10 -23.94
N ILE A 276 -7.65 10.12 -24.36
CA ILE A 276 -8.88 9.77 -23.64
C ILE A 276 -8.56 9.31 -22.22
N TYR A 277 -7.52 8.50 -22.03
CA TYR A 277 -7.07 8.03 -20.73
C TYR A 277 -6.76 9.20 -19.80
N THR A 278 -5.84 10.09 -20.21
CA THR A 278 -5.42 11.23 -19.40
C THR A 278 -6.61 12.11 -19.03
N TRP A 279 -7.49 12.41 -20.00
CA TRP A 279 -8.66 13.24 -19.74
C TRP A 279 -9.69 12.56 -18.85
N PHE A 280 -9.97 11.29 -19.09
CA PHE A 280 -10.91 10.50 -18.30
C PHE A 280 -10.44 10.43 -16.84
N GLU A 281 -9.17 10.11 -16.61
CA GLU A 281 -8.62 10.06 -15.25
C GLU A 281 -8.66 11.42 -14.56
N SER A 282 -8.16 12.48 -15.18
CA SER A 282 -8.19 13.82 -14.60
C SER A 282 -9.62 14.28 -14.32
N TYR A 283 -10.56 14.03 -15.25
CA TYR A 283 -11.95 14.45 -15.08
C TYR A 283 -12.61 13.84 -13.84
N PHE A 284 -12.51 12.52 -13.68
CA PHE A 284 -13.14 11.85 -12.53
C PHE A 284 -12.39 12.17 -11.22
N VAL A 285 -11.06 12.15 -11.23
CA VAL A 285 -10.24 12.43 -10.04
C VAL A 285 -10.45 13.87 -9.57
N ASP A 286 -10.27 14.85 -10.45
CA ASP A 286 -10.36 16.27 -10.09
C ASP A 286 -11.74 16.60 -9.55
N TRP A 287 -12.79 16.06 -10.17
CA TRP A 287 -14.16 16.29 -9.72
C TRP A 287 -14.40 15.66 -8.35
N LEU A 288 -14.04 14.40 -8.16
CA LEU A 288 -14.29 13.66 -6.92
C LEU A 288 -13.49 14.28 -5.76
N ASP A 289 -12.21 14.60 -5.98
CA ASP A 289 -11.34 15.27 -4.99
C ASP A 289 -11.92 16.64 -4.58
N GLN A 290 -12.35 17.47 -5.55
CA GLN A 290 -12.98 18.78 -5.26
C GLN A 290 -14.27 18.67 -4.43
N ASN A 291 -14.98 17.55 -4.59
CA ASN A 291 -16.23 17.26 -3.89
C ASN A 291 -16.03 16.44 -2.60
N GLY A 292 -14.78 16.26 -2.15
CA GLY A 292 -14.47 15.65 -0.86
C GLY A 292 -14.52 14.13 -0.83
N TRP A 293 -14.58 13.48 -2.01
CA TRP A 293 -14.37 12.05 -2.10
C TRP A 293 -12.89 11.74 -1.88
N ASN A 294 -12.60 10.55 -1.36
CA ASN A 294 -11.24 10.18 -1.04
C ASN A 294 -11.04 8.68 -1.17
N TRP A 295 -9.87 8.23 -1.62
CA TRP A 295 -9.57 6.81 -1.71
C TRP A 295 -9.44 6.11 -0.36
N ARG A 296 -9.31 6.85 0.73
CA ARG A 296 -9.38 6.31 2.10
C ARG A 296 -10.35 7.14 2.92
N THR A 297 -11.19 6.47 3.68
CA THR A 297 -12.12 7.09 4.62
C THR A 297 -11.95 6.46 6.00
N LYS A 298 -11.65 7.28 7.01
CA LYS A 298 -11.70 6.86 8.41
C LYS A 298 -13.13 6.99 8.92
N ILE A 299 -13.72 5.87 9.31
CA ILE A 299 -15.10 5.82 9.83
C ILE A 299 -15.11 6.18 11.31
N ASN A 300 -14.18 5.61 12.08
CA ASN A 300 -13.94 5.91 13.49
C ASN A 300 -12.48 5.57 13.85
N ASP A 301 -12.11 5.62 15.14
CA ASP A 301 -10.73 5.35 15.58
C ASP A 301 -10.21 3.94 15.32
N HIS A 302 -11.09 3.00 15.02
CA HIS A 302 -10.77 1.60 14.81
C HIS A 302 -10.99 1.14 13.37
N VAL A 303 -11.86 1.80 12.61
CA VAL A 303 -12.30 1.33 11.29
C VAL A 303 -11.90 2.32 10.21
N GLU A 304 -11.17 1.81 9.23
CA GLU A 304 -10.80 2.54 8.03
C GLU A 304 -11.12 1.74 6.78
N ILE A 305 -11.59 2.45 5.76
CA ILE A 305 -12.00 1.86 4.49
C ILE A 305 -11.15 2.46 3.37
N TYR A 306 -10.71 1.59 2.49
CA TYR A 306 -9.82 1.87 1.38
C TYR A 306 -10.49 1.47 0.08
N ALA A 307 -10.52 2.36 -0.89
CA ALA A 307 -10.88 2.01 -2.25
C ALA A 307 -9.75 1.20 -2.91
N SER A 308 -10.12 0.31 -3.82
CA SER A 308 -9.15 -0.41 -4.63
C SER A 308 -8.37 0.56 -5.52
N ASN A 309 -7.06 0.63 -5.33
CA ASN A 309 -6.11 1.30 -6.22
C ASN A 309 -4.99 0.31 -6.54
N ALA A 310 -4.87 -0.06 -7.80
CA ALA A 310 -3.84 -0.98 -8.26
C ALA A 310 -3.46 -0.64 -9.70
N ASP A 311 -2.18 -0.43 -9.96
CA ASP A 311 -1.63 -0.23 -11.29
C ASP A 311 -0.82 -1.45 -11.75
N GLY A 312 -0.83 -1.75 -13.04
CA GLY A 312 -0.20 -2.93 -13.61
C GLY A 312 0.00 -2.86 -15.13
N PRO A 313 0.80 -3.79 -15.71
CA PRO A 313 1.09 -3.78 -17.14
C PRO A 313 -0.15 -4.02 -18.02
N SER A 314 -1.23 -4.55 -17.44
CA SER A 314 -2.54 -4.73 -18.08
C SER A 314 -3.51 -3.57 -17.79
N GLY A 315 -3.04 -2.46 -17.22
CA GLY A 315 -3.84 -1.31 -16.83
C GLY A 315 -4.04 -1.16 -15.33
N GLY A 316 -4.70 -0.06 -14.92
CA GLY A 316 -4.92 0.28 -13.52
C GLY A 316 -6.40 0.42 -13.15
N VAL A 317 -6.73 0.01 -11.93
CA VAL A 317 -8.01 0.24 -11.23
C VAL A 317 -7.79 1.35 -10.22
N TYR A 318 -8.71 2.29 -10.16
CA TYR A 318 -8.68 3.40 -9.22
C TYR A 318 -10.06 3.65 -8.64
N GLY A 319 -10.12 3.99 -7.36
CA GLY A 319 -11.38 4.23 -6.69
C GLY A 319 -11.31 5.32 -5.63
N GLN A 320 -12.46 5.95 -5.39
CA GLN A 320 -12.67 6.90 -4.32
C GLN A 320 -13.99 6.65 -3.61
N ILE A 321 -13.97 6.91 -2.30
CA ILE A 321 -15.08 6.72 -1.38
C ILE A 321 -15.65 8.09 -1.02
N GLY A 322 -16.96 8.24 -1.20
CA GLY A 322 -17.74 9.31 -0.62
C GLY A 322 -18.26 8.84 0.73
N TYR A 323 -18.25 9.73 1.73
CA TYR A 323 -18.76 9.45 3.07
C TYR A 323 -19.58 10.62 3.59
N ASP A 324 -20.82 10.36 4.00
CA ASP A 324 -21.74 11.37 4.52
C ASP A 324 -21.85 11.37 6.06
N GLY A 325 -21.04 10.56 6.74
CA GLY A 325 -21.12 10.35 8.19
C GLY A 325 -21.95 9.13 8.62
N LYS A 326 -22.75 8.54 7.71
CA LYS A 326 -23.59 7.37 7.99
C LYS A 326 -23.52 6.30 6.91
N ASN A 327 -23.32 6.72 5.67
CA ASN A 327 -23.30 5.90 4.49
C ASN A 327 -22.03 6.17 3.70
N ILE A 328 -21.59 5.17 2.94
CA ILE A 328 -20.54 5.30 1.97
C ILE A 328 -21.05 5.03 0.56
N ARG A 329 -20.29 5.50 -0.42
CA ARG A 329 -20.44 5.13 -1.82
C ARG A 329 -19.07 5.04 -2.47
N LEU A 330 -18.86 4.05 -3.34
CA LEU A 330 -17.64 3.89 -4.11
C LEU A 330 -17.89 4.37 -5.54
N ALA A 331 -17.04 5.27 -6.00
CA ALA A 331 -16.84 5.54 -7.42
C ALA A 331 -15.50 4.94 -7.81
N SER A 332 -15.48 4.00 -8.74
CA SER A 332 -14.24 3.42 -9.28
C SER A 332 -14.22 3.47 -10.79
N TRP A 333 -13.01 3.43 -11.34
CA TRP A 333 -12.80 3.40 -12.77
C TRP A 333 -11.57 2.56 -13.07
N MET A 334 -11.57 1.96 -14.25
CA MET A 334 -10.42 1.22 -14.73
C MET A 334 -10.20 1.51 -16.18
N THR A 335 -8.95 1.40 -16.54
CA THR A 335 -8.45 1.40 -17.90
C THR A 335 -7.80 0.03 -18.11
N ASN A 336 -8.51 -0.91 -18.70
CA ASN A 336 -8.05 -2.29 -18.88
C ASN A 336 -7.42 -2.47 -20.26
N THR A 337 -6.32 -3.20 -20.30
CA THR A 337 -5.68 -3.71 -21.50
C THR A 337 -5.93 -5.22 -21.56
N ARG A 338 -6.94 -5.67 -22.32
CA ARG A 338 -7.19 -7.10 -22.53
C ARG A 338 -6.23 -7.64 -23.60
N TYR A 339 -5.37 -8.57 -23.21
CA TYR A 339 -4.56 -9.33 -24.15
C TYR A 339 -5.44 -10.34 -24.91
N LYS A 340 -5.36 -10.33 -26.25
CA LYS A 340 -6.19 -11.18 -27.13
C LYS A 340 -6.04 -12.69 -26.93
N SER A 341 -5.04 -13.17 -26.19
CA SER A 341 -4.75 -14.62 -26.04
C SER A 341 -4.61 -15.12 -24.60
N GLY A 342 -4.89 -14.32 -23.56
CA GLY A 342 -4.72 -14.76 -22.17
C GLY A 342 -3.25 -15.01 -21.74
N GLU A 343 -2.28 -14.76 -22.62
CA GLU A 343 -0.85 -14.81 -22.32
C GLU A 343 -0.28 -13.39 -22.20
N MET A 344 0.43 -13.09 -21.12
CA MET A 344 1.21 -11.85 -21.01
C MET A 344 2.38 -11.89 -22.01
N PRO A 345 2.45 -10.98 -23.00
CA PRO A 345 3.53 -11.01 -23.98
C PRO A 345 4.85 -10.56 -23.33
N ARG A 346 5.94 -11.28 -23.60
CA ARG A 346 7.31 -10.91 -23.17
C ARG A 346 7.89 -9.71 -23.94
N THR A 347 7.16 -9.17 -24.92
CA THR A 347 7.60 -8.12 -25.83
C THR A 347 6.53 -7.04 -25.99
N HIS A 348 6.93 -5.78 -25.82
CA HIS A 348 6.12 -4.55 -25.69
C HIS A 348 5.25 -4.14 -26.91
N THR A 349 5.07 -5.00 -27.92
CA THR A 349 4.17 -4.70 -29.04
C THR A 349 2.78 -5.20 -28.67
N CYS A 350 1.86 -4.30 -28.31
CA CYS A 350 0.53 -4.61 -27.77
C CYS A 350 -0.53 -4.66 -28.91
N PRO A 351 -0.96 -5.84 -29.42
CA PRO A 351 -2.19 -5.97 -30.18
C PRO A 351 -3.38 -6.12 -29.21
N CYS A 352 -3.61 -5.11 -28.38
CA CYS A 352 -4.47 -5.20 -27.19
C CYS A 352 -5.83 -4.54 -27.42
N ASP A 353 -6.90 -5.18 -26.95
CA ASP A 353 -8.23 -4.59 -26.89
C ASP A 353 -8.30 -3.77 -25.58
N MET A 354 -8.48 -2.45 -25.69
CA MET A 354 -8.58 -1.59 -24.51
C MET A 354 -10.04 -1.34 -24.16
N GLU A 355 -10.33 -1.29 -22.87
CA GLU A 355 -11.65 -0.98 -22.32
C GLU A 355 -11.48 0.05 -21.19
N VAL A 356 -12.29 1.09 -21.19
CA VAL A 356 -12.47 1.94 -20.01
C VAL A 356 -13.79 1.58 -19.34
N TYR A 357 -13.82 1.61 -18.01
CA TYR A 357 -15.07 1.53 -17.28
C TYR A 357 -15.15 2.59 -16.19
N TYR A 358 -16.38 2.97 -15.88
CA TYR A 358 -16.76 3.67 -14.67
C TYR A 358 -17.75 2.79 -13.91
N PHE A 359 -17.55 2.64 -12.61
CA PHE A 359 -18.41 1.92 -11.70
C PHE A 359 -18.83 2.85 -10.58
N LEU A 360 -20.10 2.78 -10.23
CA LEU A 360 -20.67 3.52 -9.12
C LEU A 360 -21.50 2.56 -8.28
N SER A 361 -21.08 2.37 -7.03
CA SER A 361 -21.79 1.49 -6.12
C SER A 361 -23.16 2.06 -5.75
N ASP A 362 -24.02 1.18 -5.25
CA ASP A 362 -25.16 1.58 -4.43
C ASP A 362 -24.64 2.31 -3.17
N ILE A 363 -25.51 3.09 -2.55
CA ILE A 363 -25.20 3.73 -1.25
C ILE A 363 -25.33 2.67 -0.16
N ILE A 364 -24.30 2.54 0.67
CA ILE A 364 -24.19 1.47 1.67
C ILE A 364 -24.12 2.09 3.06
N PRO A 365 -25.04 1.75 3.98
CA PRO A 365 -24.93 2.13 5.38
C PRO A 365 -23.66 1.55 6.01
N VAL A 366 -22.91 2.36 6.74
CA VAL A 366 -21.69 1.94 7.43
C VAL A 366 -21.97 0.84 8.45
N GLU A 367 -23.14 0.86 9.09
CA GLU A 367 -23.57 -0.20 10.02
C GLU A 367 -23.63 -1.58 9.36
N ASN A 368 -23.99 -1.65 8.07
CA ASN A 368 -24.01 -2.91 7.32
C ASN A 368 -22.59 -3.44 7.05
N ILE A 369 -21.61 -2.53 6.99
CA ILE A 369 -20.20 -2.89 6.81
C ILE A 369 -19.65 -3.40 8.14
N ILE A 370 -19.91 -2.67 9.24
CA ILE A 370 -19.42 -3.03 10.58
C ILE A 370 -20.04 -4.35 11.06
N SER A 371 -21.35 -4.54 10.89
CA SER A 371 -22.02 -5.79 11.29
C SER A 371 -21.47 -7.02 10.57
N GLN A 372 -21.06 -6.89 9.31
CA GLN A 372 -20.40 -7.99 8.58
C GLN A 372 -19.00 -8.33 9.11
N LEU A 373 -18.37 -7.39 9.84
CA LEU A 373 -17.08 -7.63 10.50
C LEU A 373 -17.27 -8.33 11.84
N ASP A 374 -18.32 -7.99 12.60
CA ASP A 374 -18.61 -8.59 13.92
C ASP A 374 -19.12 -10.05 13.84
N GLU A 375 -19.61 -10.48 12.68
CA GLU A 375 -20.08 -11.86 12.45
C GLU A 375 -18.95 -12.86 12.14
N LYS A 376 -17.69 -12.41 12.03
CA LYS A 376 -16.51 -13.23 11.76
C LYS A 376 -15.50 -13.15 12.90
#